data_AF-A0A353LGR4-F1
#
_entry.id   AF-A0A353LGR4-F1
#
_cell.length_a   1.000
_cell.length_b   1.000
_cell.length_c   1.000
_cell.angle_alpha   90.00
_cell.angle_beta   90.00
_cell.angle_gamma   90.00
#
_symmetry.space_group_name_H-M   'P 1'
#
loop_
_entity.id
_entity.type
_entity.pdbx_description
1 polymer ?
#
loop_
_entity_poly.entity_id
_entity_poly.type
_entity_poly.pdbx_seq_one_letter_code
_entity_poly.pdbx_strand_id
1 'polypeptide(L)' 'PLWSDPEKGLFVQYLNAGKVPGAKTIDDVKAFYLAQVPMLKGCTPGDVTKGVLYLMEQCGETGQALPVTGGQVMLN' A
#
# COMPACT_ATOMS: atom_id res chain seq x y z
N PRO A 1 1.09 -3.66 -13.71
CA PRO A 1 0.07 -2.64 -13.31
C PRO A 1 0.65 -1.23 -13.45
N LEU A 2 -0.19 -0.23 -13.74
CA LEU A 2 0.23 1.15 -14.01
C LEU A 2 1.11 1.78 -12.91
N TRP A 3 1.09 1.25 -11.68
CA TRP A 3 1.92 1.74 -10.58
C TRP A 3 3.40 1.32 -10.63
N SER A 4 3.75 0.22 -11.31
CA SER A 4 5.12 -0.35 -11.39
C SER A 4 5.80 -0.12 -12.74
N ASP A 5 5.16 0.60 -13.66
CA ASP A 5 5.76 0.90 -14.95
C ASP A 5 7.05 1.73 -14.75
N PRO A 6 8.19 1.35 -15.36
CA PRO A 6 9.46 2.02 -15.13
C PRO A 6 9.52 3.45 -15.70
N GLU A 7 8.64 3.79 -16.66
CA GLU A 7 8.62 5.10 -17.31
C GLU A 7 7.37 5.92 -16.95
N LYS A 8 6.22 5.27 -16.86
CA LYS A 8 4.91 5.90 -16.59
C LYS A 8 4.33 5.52 -15.24
N GLY A 9 5.12 4.86 -14.39
CA GLY A 9 4.72 4.40 -13.07
C GLY A 9 4.32 5.52 -12.13
N LEU A 10 3.51 5.19 -11.13
CA LEU A 10 3.05 6.15 -10.14
C LEU A 10 4.21 6.81 -9.38
N PHE A 11 5.25 6.04 -9.03
CA PHE A 11 6.42 6.60 -8.35
C PHE A 11 7.25 7.51 -9.26
N VAL A 12 7.31 7.24 -10.57
CA VAL A 12 7.94 8.13 -11.55
C VAL A 12 7.17 9.45 -11.62
N GLN A 13 5.84 9.38 -11.68
CA GLN A 13 4.99 10.57 -11.66
C GLN A 13 5.14 11.38 -10.37
N TYR A 14 5.27 10.71 -9.22
CA TYR A 14 5.45 11.38 -7.92
C TYR A 14 6.81 12.04 -7.77
N LEU A 15 7.87 11.40 -8.28
CA LEU A 15 9.20 11.98 -8.34
C LEU A 15 9.20 13.23 -9.23
N ASN A 16 8.67 13.12 -10.46
CA ASN A 16 8.60 14.24 -11.41
C ASN A 16 7.73 15.40 -10.92
N ALA A 17 6.66 15.10 -10.18
CA ALA A 17 5.79 16.12 -9.59
C ALA A 17 6.35 16.72 -8.28
N GLY A 18 7.50 16.24 -7.77
CA GLY A 18 8.10 16.75 -6.55
C GLY A 18 7.25 16.52 -5.29
N LYS A 19 6.44 15.44 -5.24
CA LYS A 19 5.52 15.20 -4.11
C LYS A 19 6.21 14.88 -2.80
N VAL A 20 7.44 14.36 -2.85
CA VAL A 20 8.24 14.02 -1.68
C VAL A 20 9.40 15.01 -1.58
N PRO A 21 9.40 15.91 -0.58
CA PRO A 21 10.48 16.88 -0.41
C PRO A 21 11.84 16.20 -0.31
N GLY A 22 12.80 16.62 -1.14
CA GLY A 22 14.17 16.10 -1.12
C GLY A 22 14.39 14.75 -1.79
N ALA A 23 13.36 14.11 -2.35
CA ALA A 23 13.52 12.87 -3.11
C ALA A 23 14.27 13.12 -4.43
N LYS A 24 15.27 12.28 -4.72
CA LYS A 24 16.08 12.34 -5.95
C LYS A 24 15.86 11.10 -6.83
N THR A 25 15.39 10.02 -6.22
CA THR A 25 15.19 8.73 -6.86
C THR A 25 13.79 8.18 -6.62
N ILE A 26 13.38 7.22 -7.45
CA ILE A 26 12.14 6.46 -7.26
C ILE A 26 12.17 5.72 -5.91
N ASP A 27 13.34 5.25 -5.48
CA ASP A 27 13.51 4.55 -4.20
C ASP A 27 13.30 5.49 -3.01
N ASP A 28 13.71 6.75 -3.10
CA ASP A 28 13.42 7.75 -2.05
C ASP A 28 11.92 7.96 -1.89
N VAL A 29 11.19 8.07 -3.01
CA VAL A 29 9.72 8.19 -3.02
C VAL A 29 9.09 6.94 -2.42
N LYS A 30 9.54 5.76 -2.83
CA LYS A 30 9.05 4.47 -2.33
C LYS A 30 9.30 4.33 -0.82
N ALA A 31 10.49 4.67 -0.34
CA ALA A 31 10.87 4.61 1.07
C ALA A 31 10.00 5.55 1.92
N PHE A 32 9.75 6.78 1.43
CA PHE A 32 8.88 7.74 2.11
C PHE A 32 7.45 7.21 2.33
N TYR A 33 6.85 6.56 1.33
CA TYR A 33 5.51 5.98 1.49
C TYR A 33 5.51 4.68 2.30
N LEU A 34 6.54 3.85 2.17
CA LEU A 34 6.67 2.63 2.99
C LEU A 34 6.84 2.95 4.47
N ALA A 35 7.54 4.03 4.81
CA ALA A 35 7.70 4.48 6.20
C ALA A 35 6.38 4.88 6.88
N GLN A 36 5.33 5.19 6.11
CA GLN A 36 3.99 5.48 6.62
C GLN A 36 3.19 4.20 6.91
N VAL A 37 3.73 3.02 6.60
CA VAL A 37 3.12 1.72 6.87
C VAL A 37 3.92 1.05 7.98
N PRO A 38 3.32 0.70 9.14
CA PRO A 38 4.03 0.01 10.23
C PRO A 38 4.78 -1.25 9.80
N MET A 39 4.20 -2.05 8.89
CA MET A 39 4.85 -3.26 8.37
C MET A 39 5.96 -2.99 7.33
N LEU A 40 6.20 -1.74 6.94
CA LEU A 40 7.21 -1.33 5.95
C LEU A 40 7.14 -2.10 4.62
N LYS A 41 5.94 -2.58 4.26
CA LYS A 41 5.69 -3.33 3.03
C LYS A 41 4.43 -2.86 2.32
N GLY A 42 4.41 -3.03 0.99
CA GLY A 42 3.20 -2.86 0.19
C GLY A 42 2.24 -4.05 0.35
N CYS A 43 0.96 -3.81 0.11
CA CYS A 43 -0.06 -4.86 0.06
C CYS A 43 0.02 -5.61 -1.27
N THR A 44 0.10 -6.93 -1.22
CA THR A 44 0.10 -7.79 -2.41
C THR A 44 -1.30 -8.35 -2.67
N PRO A 45 -1.61 -8.77 -3.91
CA PRO A 45 -2.87 -9.47 -4.18
C PRO A 45 -3.09 -10.69 -3.27
N GLY A 46 -2.02 -11.43 -2.95
CA GLY A 46 -2.10 -12.58 -2.04
C GLY A 46 -2.45 -12.22 -0.60
N ASP A 47 -2.01 -11.06 -0.11
CA ASP A 47 -2.42 -10.56 1.22
C ASP A 47 -3.94 -10.31 1.26
N VAL A 48 -4.48 -9.68 0.20
CA VAL A 48 -5.93 -9.42 0.09
C VAL A 48 -6.72 -10.72 -0.05
N THR A 49 -6.27 -11.66 -0.89
CA THR A 49 -6.95 -12.95 -1.09
C THR A 49 -7.09 -13.71 0.22
N LYS A 50 -6.05 -13.74 1.06
CA LYS A 50 -6.13 -14.37 2.39
C LYS A 50 -7.18 -13.71 3.28
N GLY A 51 -7.25 -12.39 3.30
CA GLY A 51 -8.28 -11.66 4.06
C GLY A 51 -9.70 -11.95 3.58
N VAL A 52 -9.91 -12.03 2.27
CA VAL A 52 -11.21 -12.39 1.69
C VAL A 52 -11.62 -13.81 2.07
N LEU A 53 -10.72 -14.79 1.90
CA LEU A 53 -11.00 -16.18 2.24
C LEU A 53 -11.28 -16.34 3.74
N TYR A 54 -10.54 -15.64 4.60
CA TYR A 54 -10.80 -15.60 6.05
C TYR A 54 -12.23 -15.11 6.34
N LEU A 55 -12.68 -14.03 5.71
CA LEU A 55 -14.03 -13.49 5.91
C LEU A 55 -15.13 -14.42 5.38
N MET A 56 -14.89 -15.13 4.27
CA MET A 56 -15.86 -16.06 3.69
C MET A 56 -16.24 -17.22 4.63
N GLU A 57 -15.37 -17.58 5.57
CA GLU A 57 -15.61 -18.66 6.54
C GLU A 57 -16.39 -18.20 7.78
N GLN A 58 -16.58 -16.89 7.99
CA GLN A 58 -17.24 -16.37 9.19
C GLN A 58 -18.77 -16.44 9.08
N CYS A 59 -19.40 -17.19 9.98
CA CYS A 59 -20.87 -17.34 10.02
C CYS A 59 -21.57 -16.42 11.04
N GLY A 60 -20.81 -15.73 11.89
CA GLY A 60 -21.33 -14.88 12.97
C GLY A 60 -21.11 -13.38 12.78
N GLU A 61 -20.63 -12.96 11.62
CA GLU A 61 -20.20 -11.59 11.36
C GLU A 61 -20.99 -10.99 10.18
N THR A 62 -21.38 -9.71 10.29
CA THR A 62 -21.98 -8.94 9.22
C THR A 62 -21.59 -7.46 9.34
N GLY A 63 -21.57 -6.74 8.22
CA GLY A 63 -21.23 -5.31 8.18
C GLY A 63 -19.78 -4.96 8.58
N GLN A 64 -18.88 -5.95 8.64
CA GLN A 64 -17.50 -5.75 9.05
C GLN A 64 -16.63 -5.24 7.88
N ALA A 65 -15.61 -4.47 8.21
CA ALA A 65 -14.54 -4.08 7.29
C ALA A 65 -13.21 -4.63 7.81
N LEU A 66 -12.50 -5.41 6.99
CA LEU A 66 -11.18 -5.94 7.32
C LEU A 66 -10.08 -5.11 6.62
N PRO A 67 -9.34 -4.25 7.34
CA PRO A 67 -8.28 -3.45 6.74
C PRO A 67 -7.04 -4.31 6.44
N VAL A 68 -6.74 -4.54 5.16
CA VAL A 68 -5.50 -5.20 4.69
C VAL A 68 -4.46 -4.14 4.32
N THR A 69 -4.01 -3.37 5.31
CA THR A 69 -3.24 -2.12 5.09
C THR A 69 -1.84 -2.12 5.69
N GLY A 70 -1.39 -3.22 6.29
CA GLY A 70 -0.11 -3.28 7.01
C GLY A 70 -0.03 -2.33 8.21
N GLY A 71 -1.19 -1.94 8.76
CA GLY A 71 -1.30 -1.03 9.91
C GLY A 71 -1.35 0.46 9.55
N GLN A 72 -1.29 0.83 8.26
CA GLN A 72 -1.22 2.23 7.83
C GLN A 72 -2.36 3.10 8.37
N VAL A 73 -3.58 2.56 8.42
CA VAL A 73 -4.78 3.29 8.88
C VAL A 73 -4.95 3.32 10.41
N MET A 74 -4.04 2.69 11.16
CA MET A 74 -4.10 2.64 12.63
C MET A 74 -3.19 3.67 13.33
N LEU A 75 -2.42 4.45 12.57
CA LEU A 75 -1.42 5.41 13.08
C LEU A 75 -1.99 6.81 13.43
N ASN A 76 -3.26 6.89 13.84
CA ASN A 76 -3.90 8.17 14.19
C ASN A 76 -3.18 8.93 15.33
#